data_AF-A0A947WV77-F1
#
_entry.id   AF-A0A947WV77-F1
#
_cell.length_a   1.000
_cell.length_b   1.000
_cell.length_c   1.000
_cell.angle_alpha   90.00
_cell.angle_beta   90.00
_cell.angle_gamma   90.00
#
_symmetry.space_group_name_H-M   'P 1'
#
loop_
_entity.id
_entity.type
_entity.pdbx_description
1 polymer ?
#
loop_
_entity_poly.entity_id
_entity_poly.type
_entity_poly.pdbx_seq_one_letter_code
_entity_poly.pdbx_strand_id
1 'polypeptide(L)'
;MGAYRDPDEAHIERLAAILRNVAPEKREEFFQKAIARIEALSLRSPTSMLTASDEQAFELWRPIFQELFGFTPDFSLIKLPQAQGNLVLPILMPGELVDSKGGFMERIFGICKELFPSRKYGSNLDKSVTHNDRTPQNGSYAVRVGNHLKATDGDEILKGLSANAIRQKNIATITLPERKMLEIYIYKTTGNHLDKHVWTLCSGSRDSGGFVPYAYWYGDAFYVGWCHPQCAYPYLRGRSAVSC
;
A
#
# COMPACT_ATOMS: atom_id res chain seq x y z
N MET A 1 -4.70 -30.49 -20.97
CA MET A 1 -3.33 -29.94 -20.87
C MET A 1 -3.35 -28.56 -21.50
N GLY A 2 -3.50 -27.50 -20.70
CA GLY A 2 -3.38 -26.13 -21.18
C GLY A 2 -1.93 -25.69 -21.03
N ALA A 3 -1.31 -25.24 -22.11
CA ALA A 3 0.06 -24.77 -22.10
C ALA A 3 0.21 -23.57 -21.15
N TYR A 4 1.11 -23.70 -20.19
CA TYR A 4 1.59 -22.59 -19.37
C TYR A 4 2.31 -21.61 -20.30
N ARG A 5 1.67 -20.47 -20.61
CA ARG A 5 2.35 -19.38 -21.31
C ARG A 5 3.31 -18.72 -20.34
N ASP A 6 4.55 -18.55 -20.78
CA ASP A 6 5.57 -17.83 -20.05
C ASP A 6 5.04 -16.42 -19.71
N PRO A 7 5.08 -15.97 -18.44
CA PRO A 7 4.59 -14.64 -18.05
C PRO A 7 5.18 -13.48 -18.89
N ASP A 8 6.34 -13.67 -19.51
CA ASP A 8 6.96 -12.69 -20.41
C ASP A 8 6.24 -12.57 -21.77
N GLU A 9 5.75 -13.67 -22.36
CA GLU A 9 5.00 -13.64 -23.63
C GLU A 9 3.65 -12.94 -23.47
N ALA A 10 2.95 -13.18 -22.35
CA ALA A 10 1.67 -12.52 -22.07
C ALA A 10 1.82 -11.01 -21.86
N HIS A 11 2.97 -10.57 -21.33
CA HIS A 11 3.30 -9.16 -21.17
C HIS A 11 3.62 -8.50 -22.52
N ILE A 12 4.38 -9.18 -23.37
CA ILE A 12 4.70 -8.72 -24.73
C ILE A 12 3.43 -8.61 -25.59
N GLU A 13 2.52 -9.58 -25.54
CA GLU A 13 1.25 -9.51 -26.27
C GLU A 13 0.37 -8.35 -25.80
N ARG A 14 0.34 -8.05 -24.49
CA ARG A 14 -0.39 -6.89 -23.94
C ARG A 14 0.20 -5.57 -24.41
N LEU A 15 1.53 -5.43 -24.39
CA LEU A 15 2.21 -4.23 -24.89
C LEU A 15 1.98 -4.05 -26.39
N ALA A 16 2.03 -5.13 -27.18
CA ALA A 16 1.72 -5.10 -28.60
C ALA A 16 0.25 -4.74 -28.88
N ALA A 17 -0.69 -5.15 -28.01
CA ALA A 17 -2.09 -4.73 -28.10
C ALA A 17 -2.28 -3.23 -27.80
N ILE A 18 -1.57 -2.69 -26.81
CA ILE A 18 -1.61 -1.26 -26.48
C ILE A 18 -1.06 -0.43 -27.64
N LEU A 19 0.08 -0.83 -28.22
CA LEU A 19 0.71 -0.13 -29.34
C LEU A 19 -0.14 -0.11 -30.63
N ARG A 20 -0.96 -1.15 -30.85
CA ARG A 20 -1.91 -1.18 -31.97
C ARG A 20 -2.98 -0.10 -31.87
N ASN A 21 -3.33 0.34 -30.67
CA ASN A 21 -4.32 1.38 -30.41
C ASN A 21 -3.73 2.81 -30.36
N VAL A 22 -2.40 2.94 -30.43
CA VAL A 22 -1.72 4.23 -30.51
C VAL A 22 -1.57 4.63 -31.97
N ALA A 23 -2.05 5.82 -32.32
CA ALA A 23 -1.92 6.39 -33.65
C ALA A 23 -0.44 6.42 -34.08
N PRO A 24 -0.09 6.02 -35.31
CA PRO A 24 1.31 5.84 -35.75
C PRO A 24 2.22 7.03 -35.42
N GLU A 25 1.71 8.25 -35.59
CA GLU A 25 2.41 9.50 -35.35
C GLU A 25 2.68 9.81 -33.86
N LYS A 26 1.97 9.15 -32.93
CA LYS A 26 2.14 9.29 -31.49
C LYS A 26 2.95 8.15 -30.85
N ARG A 27 3.32 7.12 -31.63
CA ARG A 27 4.04 5.96 -31.11
C ARG A 27 5.43 6.35 -30.60
N GLU A 28 6.14 7.21 -31.32
CA GLU A 28 7.46 7.68 -30.89
C GLU A 28 7.38 8.46 -29.57
N GLU A 29 6.42 9.38 -29.43
CA GLU A 29 6.20 10.11 -28.16
C GLU A 29 5.84 9.15 -27.01
N PHE A 30 5.01 8.13 -27.29
CA PHE A 30 4.64 7.11 -26.32
C PHE A 30 5.85 6.27 -25.88
N PHE A 31 6.70 5.84 -26.83
CA PHE A 31 7.92 5.11 -26.54
C PHE A 31 8.91 5.96 -25.74
N GLN A 32 9.12 7.23 -26.11
CA GLN A 32 10.01 8.13 -25.38
C GLN A 32 9.51 8.39 -23.96
N LYS A 33 8.20 8.55 -23.74
CA LYS A 33 7.61 8.65 -22.39
C LYS A 33 7.75 7.35 -21.59
N ALA A 34 7.59 6.19 -22.24
CA ALA A 34 7.75 4.89 -21.59
C ALA A 34 9.22 4.62 -21.21
N ILE A 35 10.16 4.93 -22.10
CA ILE A 35 11.61 4.83 -21.87
C ILE A 35 12.02 5.79 -20.76
N ALA A 36 11.64 7.06 -20.81
CA ALA A 36 11.93 8.02 -19.74
C ALA A 36 11.37 7.57 -18.38
N ARG A 37 10.21 6.89 -18.38
CA ARG A 37 9.62 6.32 -17.16
C ARG A 37 10.40 5.09 -16.68
N ILE A 38 10.82 4.20 -17.57
CA ILE A 38 11.65 3.04 -17.24
C ILE A 38 13.04 3.48 -16.77
N GLU A 39 13.65 4.47 -17.41
CA GLU A 39 14.93 5.06 -17.00
C GLU A 39 14.81 5.76 -15.65
N ALA A 40 13.73 6.52 -15.41
CA ALA A 40 13.46 7.12 -14.10
C ALA A 40 13.23 6.07 -12.99
N LEU A 41 12.71 4.89 -13.35
CA LEU A 41 12.54 3.74 -12.45
C LEU A 41 13.86 2.96 -12.28
N SER A 42 14.69 2.88 -13.32
CA SER A 42 15.96 2.13 -13.36
C SER A 42 17.14 2.90 -12.75
N LEU A 43 17.10 4.24 -12.76
CA LEU A 43 18.06 5.13 -12.09
C LEU A 43 17.82 5.22 -10.57
N ARG A 44 16.64 4.77 -10.10
CA ARG A 44 16.34 4.66 -8.68
C ARG A 44 16.56 3.22 -8.24
N SER A 45 17.81 2.86 -7.97
CA SER A 45 18.10 1.64 -7.23
C SER A 45 17.18 1.57 -6.00
N PRO A 46 16.68 0.39 -5.58
CA PRO A 46 15.93 0.26 -4.32
C PRO A 46 16.68 0.92 -3.15
N THR A 47 18.01 0.95 -3.24
CA THR A 47 18.94 1.59 -2.32
C THR A 47 18.93 3.13 -2.34
N SER A 48 18.61 3.80 -3.46
CA SER A 48 18.49 5.27 -3.49
C SER A 48 17.14 5.77 -2.96
N MET A 49 16.12 4.89 -2.89
CA MET A 49 14.86 5.18 -2.20
C MET A 49 14.97 5.06 -0.66
N LEU A 50 16.05 4.44 -0.15
CA LEU A 50 16.30 4.24 1.28
C LEU A 50 16.80 5.49 2.02
N THR A 51 17.26 6.51 1.30
CA THR A 51 17.82 7.75 1.86
C THR A 51 17.07 8.98 1.38
N ALA A 52 15.83 8.78 0.89
CA ALA A 52 15.04 9.89 0.41
C ALA A 52 14.82 10.89 1.55
N SER A 53 15.26 12.13 1.36
CA SER A 53 14.93 13.21 2.28
C SER A 53 13.41 13.35 2.36
N ASP A 54 12.93 14.00 3.42
CA ASP A 54 11.50 14.22 3.61
C ASP A 54 10.86 14.89 2.38
N GLU A 55 11.57 15.85 1.74
CA GLU A 55 11.16 16.45 0.47
C GLU A 55 11.05 15.44 -0.68
N GLN A 56 11.99 14.49 -0.80
CA GLN A 56 11.95 13.49 -1.86
C GLN A 56 10.76 12.53 -1.69
N ALA A 57 10.39 12.20 -0.44
CA ALA A 57 9.20 11.42 -0.16
C ALA A 57 7.93 12.17 -0.59
N PHE A 58 7.82 13.45 -0.26
CA PHE A 58 6.69 14.30 -0.66
C PHE A 58 6.56 14.42 -2.17
N GLU A 59 7.67 14.64 -2.90
CA GLU A 59 7.65 14.74 -4.35
C GLU A 59 7.31 13.41 -5.06
N LEU A 60 7.59 12.27 -4.42
CA LEU A 60 7.14 10.97 -4.90
C LEU A 60 5.63 10.75 -4.72
N TRP A 61 5.07 11.22 -3.61
CA TRP A 61 3.66 11.02 -3.29
C TRP A 61 2.73 12.02 -3.98
N ARG A 62 3.18 13.27 -4.21
CA ARG A 62 2.39 14.33 -4.84
C ARG A 62 1.72 13.89 -6.15
N PRO A 63 2.44 13.33 -7.15
CA PRO A 63 1.79 12.89 -8.39
C PRO A 63 0.83 11.72 -8.18
N ILE A 64 1.08 10.83 -7.21
CA ILE A 64 0.17 9.72 -6.89
C ILE A 64 -1.17 10.26 -6.37
N PHE A 65 -1.14 11.25 -5.47
CA PHE A 65 -2.37 11.88 -4.97
C PHE A 65 -3.11 12.65 -6.07
N GLN A 66 -2.40 13.42 -6.87
CA GLN A 66 -3.02 14.19 -7.94
C GLN A 66 -3.65 13.27 -9.00
N GLU A 67 -2.95 12.22 -9.42
CA GLU A 67 -3.42 11.28 -10.44
C GLU A 67 -4.59 10.43 -9.95
N LEU A 68 -4.47 9.84 -8.77
CA LEU A 68 -5.41 8.81 -8.31
C LEU A 68 -6.55 9.39 -7.46
N PHE A 69 -6.26 10.42 -6.67
CA PHE A 69 -7.25 10.97 -5.76
C PHE A 69 -7.82 12.32 -6.23
N GLY A 70 -7.24 12.92 -7.27
CA GLY A 70 -7.73 14.15 -7.88
C GLY A 70 -7.41 15.42 -7.09
N PHE A 71 -6.46 15.39 -6.17
CA PHE A 71 -6.04 16.56 -5.40
C PHE A 71 -4.54 16.61 -5.15
N THR A 72 -4.01 17.80 -4.96
CA THR A 72 -2.63 18.03 -4.52
C THR A 72 -2.64 18.27 -3.01
N PRO A 73 -2.09 17.35 -2.19
CA PRO A 73 -2.09 17.51 -0.74
C PRO A 73 -1.15 18.62 -0.29
N ASP A 74 -1.52 19.31 0.79
CA ASP A 74 -0.59 20.17 1.51
C ASP A 74 0.24 19.36 2.51
N PHE A 75 1.48 19.03 2.13
CA PHE A 75 2.41 18.29 2.98
C PHE A 75 3.10 19.15 4.04
N SER A 76 2.94 20.48 4.04
CA SER A 76 3.55 21.36 5.04
C SER A 76 3.11 21.03 6.47
N LEU A 77 1.93 20.40 6.61
CA LEU A 77 1.35 19.98 7.88
C LEU A 77 1.77 18.56 8.30
N ILE A 78 2.42 17.80 7.42
CA ILE A 78 2.85 16.43 7.71
C ILE A 78 4.29 16.44 8.23
N LYS A 79 4.47 15.96 9.46
CA LYS A 79 5.79 15.64 10.00
C LYS A 79 6.10 14.18 9.69
N LEU A 80 7.24 13.95 9.04
CA LEU A 80 7.73 12.59 8.81
C LEU A 80 8.44 12.08 10.07
N PRO A 81 8.07 10.89 10.58
CA PRO A 81 8.77 10.27 11.69
C PRO A 81 10.24 10.03 11.32
N GLN A 82 11.15 10.16 12.28
CA GLN A 82 12.54 9.78 12.05
C GLN A 82 12.61 8.29 11.69
N ALA A 83 13.45 7.94 10.71
CA ALA A 83 13.68 6.55 10.37
C ALA A 83 14.27 5.78 11.56
N GLN A 84 13.74 4.59 11.83
CA GLN A 84 14.19 3.71 12.93
C GLN A 84 14.52 2.33 12.38
N GLY A 85 15.81 1.97 12.36
CA GLY A 85 16.27 0.68 11.84
C GLY A 85 15.85 0.49 10.38
N ASN A 86 15.04 -0.55 10.11
CA ASN A 86 14.51 -0.87 8.79
C ASN A 86 13.20 -0.12 8.44
N LEU A 87 12.65 0.69 9.35
CA LEU A 87 11.41 1.45 9.15
C LEU A 87 11.72 2.77 8.44
N VAL A 88 11.81 2.69 7.12
CA VAL A 88 12.30 3.76 6.27
C VAL A 88 11.27 4.26 5.27
N LEU A 89 10.28 3.44 4.90
CA LEU A 89 9.34 3.78 3.82
C LEU A 89 8.18 4.63 4.37
N PRO A 90 8.02 5.90 3.93
CA PRO A 90 6.95 6.75 4.43
C PRO A 90 5.62 6.46 3.74
N ILE A 91 4.56 6.37 4.54
CA ILE A 91 3.17 6.36 4.09
C ILE A 91 2.55 7.68 4.54
N LEU A 92 2.02 8.44 3.57
CA LEU A 92 1.38 9.73 3.84
C LEU A 92 -0.13 9.56 3.88
N MET A 93 -0.75 10.19 4.87
CA MET A 93 -2.20 10.19 5.10
C MET A 93 -2.70 11.63 5.25
N PRO A 94 -2.88 12.37 4.15
CA PRO A 94 -3.40 13.73 4.19
C PRO A 94 -4.86 13.78 4.66
N GLY A 95 -5.23 14.84 5.37
CA GLY A 95 -6.60 15.08 5.84
C GLY A 95 -7.62 15.23 4.70
N GLU A 96 -7.18 15.68 3.53
CA GLU A 96 -7.98 15.84 2.31
C GLU A 96 -8.46 14.49 1.71
N LEU A 97 -7.96 13.37 2.24
CA LEU A 97 -8.52 12.05 1.96
C LEU A 97 -9.96 11.90 2.52
N VAL A 98 -10.24 12.58 3.62
CA VAL A 98 -11.48 12.47 4.40
C VAL A 98 -12.59 13.27 3.72
N ASP A 99 -13.70 12.60 3.43
CA ASP A 99 -14.88 13.26 2.89
C ASP A 99 -15.67 14.03 3.98
N SER A 100 -16.68 14.79 3.55
CA SER A 100 -17.54 15.58 4.45
C SER A 100 -18.26 14.77 5.56
N LYS A 101 -18.34 13.44 5.45
CA LYS A 101 -18.97 12.54 6.41
C LYS A 101 -17.94 11.77 7.23
N GLY A 102 -16.65 12.09 7.09
CA GLY A 102 -15.57 11.37 7.74
C GLY A 102 -15.13 10.08 7.01
N GLY A 103 -15.71 9.75 5.86
CA GLY A 103 -15.37 8.55 5.10
C GLY A 103 -14.07 8.72 4.32
N PHE A 104 -13.23 7.68 4.26
CA PHE A 104 -12.00 7.68 3.47
C PHE A 104 -11.52 6.27 3.09
N MET A 105 -11.87 5.25 3.86
CA MET A 105 -11.41 3.87 3.66
C MET A 105 -12.01 3.23 2.41
N GLU A 106 -13.27 3.53 2.06
CA GLU A 106 -13.87 3.10 0.80
C GLU A 106 -13.22 3.79 -0.39
N ARG A 107 -12.93 5.09 -0.28
CA ARG A 107 -12.25 5.84 -1.34
C ARG A 107 -10.88 5.23 -1.66
N ILE A 108 -10.06 4.96 -0.64
CA ILE A 108 -8.76 4.30 -0.82
C ILE A 108 -8.94 2.91 -1.45
N PHE A 109 -9.95 2.14 -1.02
CA PHE A 109 -10.21 0.81 -1.60
C PHE A 109 -10.73 0.89 -3.05
N GLY A 110 -11.46 1.94 -3.40
CA GLY A 110 -11.86 2.26 -4.77
C GLY A 110 -10.64 2.43 -5.67
N ILE A 111 -9.63 3.18 -5.22
CA ILE A 111 -8.36 3.32 -5.94
C ILE A 111 -7.64 1.96 -6.10
N CYS A 112 -7.62 1.12 -5.05
CA CYS A 112 -7.10 -0.24 -5.20
C CYS A 112 -7.81 -1.01 -6.33
N LYS A 113 -9.15 -0.92 -6.41
CA LYS A 113 -9.96 -1.57 -7.46
C LYS A 113 -9.69 -1.04 -8.87
N GLU A 114 -9.44 0.25 -9.01
CA GLU A 114 -9.11 0.87 -10.29
C GLU A 114 -7.73 0.46 -10.79
N LEU A 115 -6.78 0.27 -9.87
CA LEU A 115 -5.40 -0.13 -10.21
C LEU A 115 -5.25 -1.63 -10.44
N PHE A 116 -5.92 -2.46 -9.65
CA PHE A 116 -5.77 -3.91 -9.69
C PHE A 116 -7.00 -4.64 -9.13
N PRO A 117 -7.22 -5.92 -9.50
CA PRO A 117 -8.34 -6.68 -8.95
C PRO A 117 -8.30 -6.67 -7.43
N SER A 118 -9.40 -6.25 -6.82
CA SER A 118 -9.47 -6.05 -5.37
C SER A 118 -10.79 -6.56 -4.81
N ARG A 119 -10.72 -7.32 -3.72
CA ARG A 119 -11.84 -7.96 -3.04
C ARG A 119 -11.76 -7.67 -1.55
N LYS A 120 -12.92 -7.60 -0.91
CA LYS A 120 -13.03 -7.44 0.54
C LYS A 120 -14.20 -8.28 1.03
N TYR A 121 -14.08 -8.77 2.24
CA TYR A 121 -15.23 -9.26 2.99
C TYR A 121 -16.03 -8.06 3.52
N GLY A 122 -17.35 -8.17 3.66
CA GLY A 122 -18.21 -7.03 4.02
C GLY A 122 -18.45 -5.99 2.92
N SER A 123 -19.43 -5.11 3.14
CA SER A 123 -19.93 -4.19 2.11
C SER A 123 -19.21 -2.83 2.10
N ASN A 124 -18.96 -2.23 3.26
CA ASN A 124 -18.40 -0.88 3.39
C ASN A 124 -17.40 -0.81 4.57
N LEU A 125 -16.13 -0.58 4.26
CA LEU A 125 -15.00 -0.46 5.18
C LEU A 125 -15.10 0.77 6.09
N ASP A 126 -15.66 1.90 5.64
CA ASP A 126 -15.91 3.05 6.50
C ASP A 126 -16.92 2.73 7.62
N LYS A 127 -17.78 1.73 7.41
CA LYS A 127 -18.69 1.22 8.45
C LYS A 127 -18.11 0.03 9.21
N SER A 128 -17.38 -0.86 8.52
CA SER A 128 -16.85 -2.09 9.12
C SER A 128 -15.64 -1.86 10.00
N VAL A 129 -14.79 -0.87 9.73
CA VAL A 129 -13.61 -0.56 10.56
C VAL A 129 -13.93 0.66 11.42
N THR A 130 -14.31 0.39 12.67
CA THR A 130 -14.78 1.41 13.61
C THR A 130 -13.66 2.03 14.44
N HIS A 131 -12.47 1.42 14.44
CA HIS A 131 -11.29 1.92 15.14
C HIS A 131 -10.04 1.82 14.27
N ASN A 132 -9.27 2.90 14.25
CA ASN A 132 -7.89 2.92 13.75
C ASN A 132 -7.02 3.65 14.77
N ASP A 133 -5.84 3.12 15.09
CA ASP A 133 -4.88 3.74 16.01
C ASP A 133 -4.42 5.11 15.51
N ARG A 134 -4.45 5.32 14.19
CA ARG A 134 -4.19 6.59 13.51
C ARG A 134 -5.22 6.80 12.41
N THR A 135 -5.66 8.04 12.24
CA THR A 135 -6.72 8.37 11.28
C THR A 135 -6.52 9.78 10.72
N PRO A 136 -6.70 10.01 9.41
CA PRO A 136 -6.59 11.33 8.81
C PRO A 136 -7.75 12.25 9.23
N GLN A 137 -8.81 11.71 9.86
CA GLN A 137 -9.88 12.50 10.47
C GLN A 137 -9.38 13.42 11.58
N ASN A 138 -8.27 13.06 12.24
CA ASN A 138 -7.67 13.84 13.31
C ASN A 138 -6.55 14.78 12.81
N GLY A 139 -6.42 14.93 11.50
CA GLY A 139 -5.37 15.72 10.85
C GLY A 139 -4.44 14.86 9.99
N SER A 140 -3.76 15.54 9.07
CA SER A 140 -2.77 14.93 8.18
C SER A 140 -1.62 14.32 9.00
N TYR A 141 -1.23 13.10 8.67
CA TYR A 141 -0.13 12.42 9.37
C TYR A 141 0.68 11.54 8.43
N ALA A 142 1.79 11.02 8.93
CA ALA A 142 2.57 10.00 8.26
C ALA A 142 3.08 8.94 9.23
N VAL A 143 3.39 7.78 8.66
CA VAL A 143 4.10 6.70 9.35
C VAL A 143 5.28 6.25 8.52
N ARG A 144 6.31 5.68 9.15
CA ARG A 144 7.31 4.87 8.44
C ARG A 144 7.13 3.40 8.73
N VAL A 145 7.28 2.59 7.70
CA VAL A 145 7.19 1.12 7.74
C VAL A 145 8.41 0.48 7.09
N GLY A 146 8.59 -0.82 7.27
CA GLY A 146 9.63 -1.59 6.60
C GLY A 146 9.48 -1.53 5.08
N ASN A 147 10.59 -1.36 4.36
CA ASN A 147 10.64 -1.30 2.88
C ASN A 147 10.55 -2.68 2.20
N HIS A 148 10.09 -3.69 2.91
CA HIS A 148 10.09 -5.09 2.48
C HIS A 148 8.82 -5.44 1.73
N LEU A 149 8.94 -6.17 0.61
CA LEU A 149 7.79 -6.60 -0.17
C LEU A 149 6.89 -7.58 0.61
N LYS A 150 7.50 -8.41 1.46
CA LYS A 150 6.76 -9.27 2.38
C LYS A 150 6.92 -8.73 3.80
N ALA A 151 5.86 -8.82 4.58
CA ALA A 151 5.91 -8.47 5.99
C ALA A 151 6.96 -9.30 6.76
N THR A 152 7.32 -10.49 6.26
CA THR A 152 8.37 -11.35 6.83
C THR A 152 9.77 -10.77 6.76
N ASP A 153 10.11 -10.02 5.71
CA ASP A 153 11.53 -9.78 5.43
C ASP A 153 12.13 -8.68 6.34
N GLY A 154 11.33 -8.08 7.22
CA GLY A 154 11.78 -7.11 8.22
C GLY A 154 11.19 -7.24 9.63
N ASP A 155 10.14 -8.04 9.84
CA ASP A 155 9.41 -8.12 11.13
C ASP A 155 9.24 -9.57 11.61
N GLU A 156 10.31 -10.39 11.56
CA GLU A 156 10.23 -11.81 12.00
C GLU A 156 9.78 -11.95 13.46
N ILE A 157 10.00 -10.95 14.32
CA ILE A 157 9.47 -10.96 15.70
C ILE A 157 7.94 -10.91 15.77
N LEU A 158 7.27 -10.44 14.71
CA LEU A 158 5.81 -10.35 14.59
C LEU A 158 5.19 -11.59 13.94
N LYS A 159 6.03 -12.58 13.59
CA LYS A 159 5.61 -13.82 12.95
C LYS A 159 4.66 -14.64 13.80
N GLY A 160 3.45 -14.86 13.28
CA GLY A 160 2.45 -15.69 13.93
C GLY A 160 1.92 -15.11 15.24
N LEU A 161 2.24 -13.86 15.57
CA LEU A 161 1.65 -13.20 16.72
C LEU A 161 0.20 -12.81 16.42
N SER A 162 -0.66 -12.99 17.42
CA SER A 162 -2.01 -12.45 17.39
C SER A 162 -1.99 -10.94 17.62
N ALA A 163 -3.06 -10.24 17.22
CA ALA A 163 -3.17 -8.81 17.46
C ALA A 163 -3.11 -8.46 18.95
N ASN A 164 -3.63 -9.32 19.82
CA ASN A 164 -3.52 -9.14 21.26
C ASN A 164 -2.08 -9.32 21.77
N ALA A 165 -1.33 -10.30 21.24
CA ALA A 165 0.08 -10.47 21.59
C ALA A 165 0.94 -9.28 21.13
N ILE A 166 0.67 -8.76 19.93
CA ILE A 166 1.31 -7.53 19.41
C ILE A 166 1.02 -6.35 20.35
N ARG A 167 -0.25 -6.16 20.75
CA ARG A 167 -0.65 -5.11 21.69
C ARG A 167 0.02 -5.27 23.06
N GLN A 168 0.08 -6.49 23.61
CA GLN A 168 0.75 -6.77 24.88
C GLN A 168 2.24 -6.45 24.86
N LYS A 169 2.89 -6.60 23.70
CA LYS A 169 4.28 -6.22 23.48
C LYS A 169 4.47 -4.71 23.23
N ASN A 170 3.39 -3.92 23.21
CA ASN A 170 3.39 -2.49 22.90
C ASN A 170 4.04 -2.17 21.54
N ILE A 171 3.88 -3.05 20.55
CA ILE A 171 4.42 -2.83 19.21
C ILE A 171 3.37 -2.13 18.35
N ALA A 172 3.66 -0.90 17.94
CA ALA A 172 2.83 -0.19 16.98
C ALA A 172 2.95 -0.85 15.60
N THR A 173 1.81 -1.11 14.98
CA THR A 173 1.73 -1.75 13.67
C THR A 173 0.80 -0.97 12.74
N ILE A 174 0.94 -1.23 11.45
CA ILE A 174 0.18 -0.57 10.41
C ILE A 174 -1.35 -0.73 10.60
N THR A 175 -2.10 0.32 10.27
CA THR A 175 -3.57 0.27 10.14
C THR A 175 -3.97 -0.24 8.75
N LEU A 176 -5.24 -0.63 8.56
CA LEU A 176 -5.75 -1.03 7.26
C LEU A 176 -5.66 0.07 6.19
N PRO A 177 -6.04 1.35 6.44
CA PRO A 177 -5.86 2.40 5.43
C PRO A 177 -4.39 2.61 5.06
N GLU A 178 -3.48 2.59 6.03
CA GLU A 178 -2.04 2.67 5.77
C GLU A 178 -1.57 1.49 4.90
N ARG A 179 -2.03 0.26 5.18
CA ARG A 179 -1.67 -0.92 4.37
C ARG A 179 -2.16 -0.83 2.93
N LYS A 180 -3.35 -0.25 2.69
CA LYS A 180 -3.86 -0.03 1.33
C LYS A 180 -3.08 1.06 0.60
N MET A 181 -2.76 2.16 1.28
CA MET A 181 -1.91 3.22 0.73
C MET A 181 -0.52 2.71 0.37
N LEU A 182 0.03 1.85 1.22
CA LEU A 182 1.29 1.15 0.95
C LEU A 182 1.21 0.25 -0.30
N GLU A 183 0.10 -0.49 -0.50
CA GLU A 183 -0.11 -1.28 -1.72
C GLU A 183 -0.10 -0.40 -2.97
N ILE A 184 -0.87 0.70 -2.93
CA ILE A 184 -0.97 1.66 -4.03
C ILE A 184 0.41 2.21 -4.38
N TYR A 185 1.16 2.64 -3.36
CA TYR A 185 2.50 3.18 -3.55
C TYR A 185 3.44 2.16 -4.21
N ILE A 186 3.52 0.95 -3.65
CA ILE A 186 4.42 -0.10 -4.16
C ILE A 186 4.03 -0.51 -5.58
N TYR A 187 2.74 -0.64 -5.87
CA TYR A 187 2.26 -0.94 -7.21
C TYR A 187 2.59 0.17 -8.21
N LYS A 188 2.35 1.44 -7.85
CA LYS A 188 2.64 2.58 -8.75
C LYS A 188 4.12 2.79 -9.02
N THR A 189 4.97 2.46 -8.05
CA THR A 189 6.43 2.66 -8.13
C THR A 189 7.15 1.45 -8.71
N THR A 190 6.62 0.23 -8.56
CA THR A 190 7.36 -0.98 -8.96
C THR A 190 6.59 -1.93 -9.87
N GLY A 191 5.27 -1.75 -10.02
CA GLY A 191 4.39 -2.72 -10.68
C GLY A 191 4.17 -4.02 -9.90
N ASN A 192 4.77 -4.17 -8.71
CA ASN A 192 4.67 -5.36 -7.87
C ASN A 192 3.58 -5.22 -6.79
N HIS A 193 3.18 -6.37 -6.25
CA HIS A 193 2.25 -6.48 -5.14
C HIS A 193 2.95 -6.99 -3.88
N LEU A 194 2.49 -6.50 -2.73
CA LEU A 194 2.97 -6.97 -1.44
C LEU A 194 2.34 -8.32 -1.07
N ASP A 195 2.96 -9.03 -0.14
CA ASP A 195 2.28 -10.09 0.63
C ASP A 195 1.69 -11.25 -0.20
N LYS A 196 2.37 -11.67 -1.28
CA LYS A 196 1.93 -12.81 -2.13
C LYS A 196 1.84 -14.17 -1.41
N HIS A 197 2.52 -14.31 -0.27
CA HIS A 197 2.62 -15.58 0.47
C HIS A 197 2.39 -15.44 1.98
N VAL A 198 2.08 -14.23 2.45
CA VAL A 198 1.86 -13.91 3.86
C VAL A 198 0.71 -12.93 3.97
N TRP A 199 0.11 -12.79 5.14
CA TRP A 199 -1.00 -11.87 5.35
C TRP A 199 -0.58 -10.77 6.30
N THR A 200 -0.62 -9.52 5.85
CA THR A 200 -0.39 -8.39 6.75
C THR A 200 -1.58 -8.26 7.70
N LEU A 201 -1.37 -8.60 8.96
CA LEU A 201 -2.28 -8.34 10.06
C LEU A 201 -2.23 -6.84 10.39
N CYS A 202 -3.32 -6.13 10.13
CA CYS A 202 -3.42 -4.70 10.35
C CYS A 202 -3.90 -4.45 11.79
N SER A 203 -3.10 -4.83 12.79
CA SER A 203 -3.48 -4.79 14.21
C SER A 203 -3.76 -3.40 14.78
N GLY A 204 -3.38 -2.35 14.05
CA GLY A 204 -3.79 -0.98 14.36
C GLY A 204 -5.23 -0.64 13.95
N SER A 205 -5.99 -1.58 13.39
CA SER A 205 -7.39 -1.39 13.00
C SER A 205 -8.30 -2.45 13.62
N ARG A 206 -9.55 -2.10 13.92
CA ARG A 206 -10.57 -3.02 14.44
C ARG A 206 -11.97 -2.71 13.95
N ASP A 207 -12.82 -3.73 13.89
CA ASP A 207 -14.26 -3.56 13.82
C ASP A 207 -14.89 -3.38 15.23
N SER A 208 -16.21 -3.23 15.27
CA SER A 208 -16.96 -3.05 16.52
C SER A 208 -16.96 -4.28 17.43
N GLY A 209 -16.72 -5.47 16.86
CA GLY A 209 -16.56 -6.72 17.59
C GLY A 209 -15.12 -6.97 18.06
N GLY A 210 -14.19 -6.06 17.75
CA GLY A 210 -12.77 -6.20 18.05
C GLY A 210 -11.99 -7.11 17.10
N PHE A 211 -12.61 -7.61 16.02
CA PHE A 211 -11.94 -8.33 14.96
C PHE A 211 -10.98 -7.41 14.23
N VAL A 212 -9.88 -7.99 13.76
CA VAL A 212 -8.76 -7.26 13.19
C VAL A 212 -8.69 -7.55 11.70
N PRO A 213 -8.59 -6.53 10.84
CA PRO A 213 -8.47 -6.75 9.42
C PRO A 213 -7.08 -7.27 9.08
N TYR A 214 -7.01 -8.08 8.03
CA TYR A 214 -5.76 -8.45 7.38
C TYR A 214 -5.87 -8.22 5.88
N ALA A 215 -4.73 -7.99 5.24
CA ALA A 215 -4.63 -7.76 3.81
C ALA A 215 -3.50 -8.58 3.19
N TYR A 216 -3.74 -9.11 1.99
CA TYR A 216 -2.80 -9.96 1.28
C TYR A 216 -3.11 -10.03 -0.20
N TRP A 217 -2.14 -10.49 -0.99
CA TRP A 217 -2.35 -10.79 -2.40
C TRP A 217 -2.62 -12.29 -2.58
N TYR A 218 -3.76 -12.65 -3.18
CA TYR A 218 -4.18 -14.05 -3.38
C TYR A 218 -4.63 -14.29 -4.80
N GLY A 219 -3.97 -15.23 -5.47
CA GLY A 219 -4.17 -15.46 -6.89
C GLY A 219 -3.88 -14.18 -7.68
N ASP A 220 -4.93 -13.57 -8.21
CA ASP A 220 -4.89 -12.40 -9.08
C ASP A 220 -5.45 -11.12 -8.45
N ALA A 221 -5.74 -11.13 -7.13
CA ALA A 221 -6.36 -9.98 -6.47
C ALA A 221 -5.79 -9.64 -5.10
N PHE A 222 -5.92 -8.37 -4.72
CA PHE A 222 -5.72 -7.86 -3.37
C PHE A 222 -6.97 -8.16 -2.52
N TYR A 223 -6.81 -8.83 -1.39
CA TYR A 223 -7.92 -9.22 -0.50
C TYR A 223 -7.82 -8.53 0.85
N VAL A 224 -8.97 -8.05 1.34
CA VAL A 224 -9.17 -7.61 2.72
C VAL A 224 -10.12 -8.58 3.44
N GLY A 225 -9.65 -9.14 4.55
CA GLY A 225 -10.41 -10.06 5.41
C GLY A 225 -10.34 -9.65 6.89
N TRP A 226 -10.98 -10.44 7.76
CA TRP A 226 -11.03 -10.23 9.21
C TRP A 226 -10.64 -11.51 9.94
N CYS A 227 -9.89 -11.38 11.03
CA CYS A 227 -9.61 -12.47 11.93
C CYS A 227 -9.93 -12.09 13.38
N HIS A 228 -10.25 -13.09 14.19
CA HIS A 228 -10.41 -12.90 15.63
C HIS A 228 -9.09 -12.39 16.22
N PRO A 229 -9.09 -11.43 17.18
CA PRO A 229 -7.85 -10.79 17.66
C PRO A 229 -6.90 -11.73 18.41
N GLN A 230 -7.35 -12.94 18.76
CA GLN A 230 -6.54 -14.00 19.36
C GLN A 230 -5.95 -14.97 18.32
N CYS A 231 -6.36 -14.91 17.05
CA CYS A 231 -5.82 -15.77 16.00
C CYS A 231 -4.32 -15.54 15.81
N ALA A 232 -3.55 -16.62 15.80
CA ALA A 232 -2.10 -16.65 15.70
C ALA A 232 -1.67 -17.62 14.59
N TYR A 233 -2.09 -17.35 13.35
CA TYR A 233 -1.79 -18.24 12.22
C TYR A 233 -0.35 -18.08 11.73
N PRO A 234 0.29 -19.17 11.25
CA PRO A 234 1.68 -19.14 10.79
C PRO A 234 1.92 -18.24 9.57
N TYR A 235 0.88 -17.75 8.88
CA TYR A 235 0.97 -16.81 7.77
C TYR A 235 0.60 -15.35 8.14
N LEU A 236 0.09 -15.08 9.34
CA LEU A 236 -0.19 -13.71 9.80
C LEU A 236 1.10 -13.00 10.23
N ARG A 237 1.27 -11.77 9.75
CA ARG A 237 2.43 -10.91 10.05
C ARG A 237 1.97 -9.50 10.34
N GLY A 238 2.30 -8.96 11.51
CA GLY A 238 2.23 -7.51 11.67
C GLY A 238 3.30 -6.84 10.79
N ARG A 239 3.06 -5.58 10.41
CA ARG A 239 4.12 -4.69 9.91
C ARG A 239 4.30 -3.58 10.93
N SER A 240 5.51 -3.45 11.45
CA SER A 240 5.84 -2.40 12.41
C SER A 240 5.67 -1.02 11.77
N ALA A 241 5.19 -0.06 12.56
CA ALA A 241 5.01 1.31 12.11
C ALA A 241 5.48 2.28 13.20
N VAL A 242 6.19 3.34 12.79
CA VAL A 242 6.55 4.47 13.66
C VAL A 242 5.83 5.72 13.18
N SER A 243 5.35 6.52 14.13
CA SER A 243 4.69 7.81 13.92
C SER A 243 5.32 8.88 14.82
N CYS A 244 5.08 10.15 14.52
CA CYS A 244 5.42 11.28 15.39
C CYS A 244 4.50 11.35 16.61
#